data_AF-A0AAV4JGE2-F1
#
_entry.id   AF-A0AAV4JGE2-F1
#
_cell.length_a   1.000
_cell.length_b   1.000
_cell.length_c   1.000
_cell.angle_alpha   90.00
_cell.angle_beta   90.00
_cell.angle_gamma   90.00
#
_symmetry.space_group_name_H-M   'P 1'
#
loop_
_entity.id
_entity.type
_entity.pdbx_description
1 polymer ?
#
loop_
_entity_poly.entity_id
_entity_poly.type
_entity_poly.pdbx_seq_one_letter_code
_entity_poly.pdbx_strand_id
1 'polypeptide(L)'
;MTSANTVAACFDFWKNLPSPNVTTRDIYYKRQLSTYTFNVHELGSNTGRLFTYGSNEVCSMLMAYFNTLSLSPDVNRLLLFCDSCPGQNKNWTVFRFLHYMVHQQ
;
A
#
# COMPACT_ATOMS: atom_id res chain seq x y z
N MET A 1 -19.80 7.56 15.54
CA MET A 1 -18.94 7.20 16.69
C MET A 1 -17.52 6.91 16.20
N THR A 2 -16.74 7.96 15.92
CA THR A 2 -15.29 7.88 15.82
C THR A 2 -14.79 9.15 16.50
N SER A 3 -14.07 9.00 17.61
CA SER A 3 -13.56 10.15 18.35
C SER A 3 -12.56 10.92 17.49
N ALA A 4 -12.55 12.24 17.65
CA ALA A 4 -12.15 13.27 16.68
C ALA A 4 -10.80 13.16 15.94
N ASN A 5 -9.90 12.22 16.25
CA ASN A 5 -8.50 12.24 15.81
C ASN A 5 -7.96 10.87 15.36
N THR A 6 -8.77 10.08 14.63
CA THR A 6 -8.34 8.79 14.08
C THR A 6 -8.40 8.79 12.56
N VAL A 7 -7.28 8.48 11.91
CA VAL A 7 -7.23 8.24 10.47
C VAL A 7 -7.21 6.74 10.21
N ALA A 8 -7.98 6.30 9.22
CA ALA A 8 -8.08 4.91 8.84
C ALA A 8 -7.78 4.77 7.34
N ALA A 9 -6.87 3.86 7.00
CA ALA A 9 -6.47 3.59 5.63
C ALA A 9 -6.47 2.08 5.34
N CYS A 10 -6.99 1.70 4.19
CA CYS A 10 -6.95 0.35 3.65
C CYS A 10 -5.98 0.30 2.48
N PHE A 11 -5.15 -0.72 2.38
CA PHE A 11 -4.24 -0.89 1.25
C PHE A 11 -4.24 -2.31 0.69
N ASP A 12 -4.16 -2.39 -0.64
CA ASP A 12 -4.18 -3.66 -1.38
C ASP A 12 -3.54 -3.49 -2.78
N PHE A 13 -3.10 -4.59 -3.37
CA PHE A 13 -2.71 -4.64 -4.77
C PHE A 13 -3.92 -4.89 -5.68
N TRP A 14 -3.98 -4.15 -6.77
CA TRP A 14 -4.89 -4.46 -7.86
C TRP A 14 -4.46 -5.73 -8.60
N LYS A 15 -5.37 -6.27 -9.42
CA LYS A 15 -5.05 -7.38 -10.33
C LYS A 15 -3.86 -7.00 -11.22
N ASN A 16 -2.86 -7.89 -11.29
CA ASN A 16 -1.69 -7.72 -12.15
C ASN A 16 -2.12 -7.52 -13.61
N LEU A 17 -1.68 -6.41 -14.21
CA LEU A 17 -1.98 -6.06 -15.59
C LEU A 17 -0.81 -6.49 -16.48
N PRO A 18 -0.97 -7.49 -17.37
CA PRO A 18 0.07 -7.84 -18.32
C PRO A 18 0.26 -6.68 -19.31
N SER A 19 1.48 -6.19 -19.45
CA SER A 19 1.82 -5.14 -20.42
C SER A 19 3.00 -5.60 -21.28
N PRO A 20 2.95 -5.57 -22.62
CA PRO A 20 1.78 -5.33 -23.46
C PRO A 20 0.75 -6.47 -23.38
N ASN A 21 -0.53 -6.15 -23.56
CA ASN A 21 -1.62 -7.12 -23.61
C ASN A 21 -1.59 -7.87 -24.94
N VAL A 22 -0.87 -9.00 -24.98
CA VAL A 22 -0.71 -9.83 -26.17
C VAL A 22 -1.14 -11.25 -25.84
N THR A 23 -1.93 -11.83 -26.73
CA THR A 23 -2.65 -13.11 -26.53
C THR A 23 -1.77 -14.35 -26.67
N THR A 24 -0.50 -14.20 -27.03
CA THR A 24 0.42 -15.32 -27.30
C THR A 24 0.89 -15.94 -25.97
N ARG A 25 0.79 -17.27 -25.88
CA ARG A 25 1.14 -18.06 -24.68
C ARG A 25 2.61 -17.87 -24.24
N ASP A 26 3.49 -17.43 -25.13
CA ASP A 26 4.90 -17.19 -24.83
C ASP A 26 5.12 -16.10 -23.77
N ILE A 27 4.16 -15.19 -23.60
CA ILE A 27 4.25 -14.11 -22.60
C ILE A 27 3.97 -14.60 -21.18
N TYR A 28 3.29 -15.74 -21.04
CA TYR A 28 3.15 -16.42 -19.75
C TYR A 28 4.52 -16.68 -19.09
N TYR A 29 5.56 -16.91 -19.90
CA TYR A 29 6.94 -17.08 -19.44
C TYR A 29 7.75 -15.77 -19.37
N LYS A 30 7.29 -14.68 -20.02
CA LYS A 30 7.93 -13.34 -20.00
C LYS A 30 7.29 -12.40 -18.97
N ARG A 31 7.21 -12.85 -17.72
CA ARG A 31 6.59 -12.15 -16.56
C ARG A 31 7.17 -10.77 -16.19
N GLN A 32 8.26 -10.34 -16.81
CA GLN A 32 9.01 -9.14 -16.39
C GLN A 32 8.37 -7.79 -16.76
N LEU A 33 7.30 -7.76 -17.56
CA LEU A 33 6.62 -6.51 -17.97
C LEU A 33 5.17 -6.39 -17.41
N SER A 34 4.85 -7.05 -16.30
CA SER A 34 3.53 -6.84 -15.67
C SER A 34 3.52 -5.53 -14.88
N THR A 35 2.47 -4.73 -15.07
CA THR A 35 2.22 -3.54 -14.26
C THR A 35 1.51 -3.97 -12.98
N TYR A 36 2.13 -3.61 -11.85
CA TYR A 36 1.57 -3.79 -10.52
C TYR A 36 1.09 -2.44 -10.02
N THR A 37 -0.15 -2.39 -9.55
CA THR A 37 -0.73 -1.18 -8.98
C THR A 37 -1.08 -1.46 -7.54
N PHE A 38 -0.51 -0.67 -6.64
CA PHE A 38 -0.80 -0.69 -5.22
C PHE A 38 -1.71 0.48 -4.88
N ASN A 39 -2.81 0.21 -4.20
CA ASN A 39 -3.80 1.21 -3.81
C ASN A 39 -3.73 1.42 -2.31
N VAL A 40 -3.68 2.68 -1.88
CA VAL A 40 -3.89 3.08 -0.49
C VAL A 40 -5.10 4.01 -0.44
N HIS A 41 -6.15 3.55 0.21
CA HIS A 41 -7.44 4.21 0.29
C HIS A 41 -7.72 4.69 1.72
N GLU A 42 -7.85 6.00 1.90
CA GLU A 42 -8.21 6.61 3.17
C GLU A 42 -9.73 6.58 3.35
N LEU A 43 -10.19 5.91 4.40
CA LEU A 43 -11.61 5.67 4.65
C LEU A 43 -12.37 6.91 5.13
N GLY A 44 -11.68 7.86 5.78
CA GLY A 44 -12.29 9.08 6.29
C GLY A 44 -12.55 10.12 5.20
N SER A 45 -11.56 10.35 4.33
CA SER A 45 -11.63 11.32 3.24
C SER A 45 -12.18 10.73 1.93
N ASN A 46 -12.33 9.40 1.86
CA ASN A 46 -12.69 8.66 0.66
C ASN A 46 -11.72 8.93 -0.51
N THR A 47 -10.45 9.21 -0.21
CA THR A 47 -9.41 9.45 -1.22
C THR A 47 -8.54 8.21 -1.43
N GLY A 48 -8.36 7.81 -2.68
CA GLY A 48 -7.47 6.73 -3.07
C GLY A 48 -6.18 7.25 -3.70
N ARG A 49 -5.04 6.69 -3.31
CA ARG A 49 -3.74 6.95 -3.94
C ARG A 49 -3.24 5.66 -4.58
N LEU A 50 -2.87 5.74 -5.86
CA LEU A 50 -2.38 4.62 -6.64
C LEU A 50 -0.88 4.77 -6.87
N PHE A 51 -0.15 3.69 -6.64
CA PHE A 51 1.29 3.59 -6.86
C PHE A 51 1.57 2.49 -7.87
N THR A 52 2.40 2.78 -8.88
CA THR A 52 2.79 1.81 -9.91
C THR A 52 4.22 1.33 -9.68
N TYR A 53 4.42 0.48 -8.66
CA TYR A 53 5.70 -0.12 -8.30
C TYR A 53 5.53 -1.59 -7.94
N GLY A 54 6.65 -2.31 -7.81
CA GLY A 54 6.66 -3.75 -7.54
C GLY A 54 6.28 -4.13 -6.11
N SER A 55 6.05 -5.43 -5.90
CA SER A 55 5.71 -6.02 -4.59
C SER A 55 6.74 -5.79 -3.49
N ASN A 56 8.00 -5.55 -3.84
CA ASN A 56 9.08 -5.34 -2.87
C ASN A 56 9.15 -3.88 -2.36
N GLU A 57 8.36 -2.98 -2.94
CA GLU A 57 8.37 -1.55 -2.62
C GLU A 57 7.23 -1.14 -1.69
N VAL A 58 6.53 -2.10 -1.05
CA VAL A 58 5.38 -1.81 -0.18
C VAL A 58 5.73 -0.82 0.92
N CYS A 59 6.88 -0.98 1.60
CA CYS A 59 7.32 -0.04 2.62
C CYS A 59 7.60 1.35 2.05
N SER A 60 8.22 1.44 0.86
CA SER A 60 8.50 2.71 0.17
C SER A 60 7.20 3.44 -0.21
N MET A 61 6.21 2.71 -0.73
CA MET A 61 4.90 3.25 -1.09
C MET A 61 4.10 3.70 0.15
N LEU A 62 4.15 2.92 1.24
CA LEU A 62 3.55 3.32 2.52
C LEU A 62 4.25 4.54 3.10
N MET A 63 5.58 4.62 3.04
CA MET A 63 6.33 5.81 3.46
C MET A 63 5.93 7.04 2.65
N ALA A 64 5.84 6.91 1.32
CA ALA A 64 5.37 7.98 0.45
C ALA A 64 3.94 8.42 0.82
N TYR A 65 3.04 7.46 1.07
CA TYR A 65 1.70 7.73 1.57
C TYR A 65 1.74 8.51 2.89
N PHE A 66 2.51 8.07 3.89
CA PHE A 66 2.61 8.75 5.18
C PHE A 66 3.20 10.17 5.08
N ASN A 67 4.21 10.37 4.22
CA ASN A 67 4.77 11.70 3.96
C ASN A 67 3.78 12.63 3.24
N THR A 68 2.89 12.09 2.40
CA THR A 68 1.82 12.86 1.75
C THR A 68 0.62 13.09 2.66
N LEU A 69 0.49 12.30 3.72
CA LEU A 69 -0.44 12.57 4.79
C LEU A 69 0.12 13.79 5.53
N SER A 70 -0.42 14.96 5.20
CA SER A 70 -0.38 16.09 6.14
C SER A 70 -1.24 15.68 7.33
N LEU A 71 -0.70 14.81 8.19
CA LEU A 71 -1.33 14.48 9.46
C LEU A 71 -1.54 15.81 10.15
N SER A 72 -2.81 16.21 10.30
CA SER A 72 -3.11 17.30 11.21
C SER A 72 -2.43 16.94 12.54
N PRO A 73 -1.73 17.87 13.22
CA PRO A 73 -1.09 17.58 14.50
C PRO A 73 -2.04 16.97 15.54
N ASP A 74 -3.34 17.05 15.29
CA ASP A 74 -4.38 16.45 16.10
C ASP A 74 -4.49 14.92 15.96
N VAL A 75 -4.10 14.32 14.82
CA VAL A 75 -4.27 12.87 14.58
C VAL A 75 -3.33 12.05 15.48
N ASN A 76 -3.90 11.29 16.41
CA ASN A 76 -3.15 10.47 17.37
C ASN A 76 -3.29 8.96 17.11
N ARG A 77 -4.22 8.55 16.22
CA ARG A 77 -4.43 7.14 15.91
C ARG A 77 -4.48 6.92 14.41
N LEU A 78 -3.67 5.98 13.95
CA LEU A 78 -3.67 5.48 12.58
C LEU A 78 -4.10 4.01 12.58
N LEU A 79 -5.18 3.71 11.86
CA LEU A 79 -5.68 2.35 11.65
C LEU A 79 -5.36 1.92 10.23
N LEU A 80 -4.59 0.84 10.10
CA LEU A 80 -4.18 0.29 8.82
C LEU A 80 -4.86 -1.07 8.59
N PHE A 81 -5.53 -1.20 7.45
CA PHE A 81 -6.20 -2.42 7.02
C PHE A 81 -5.55 -2.95 5.75
N CYS A 82 -5.33 -4.27 5.69
CA CYS A 82 -4.80 -4.94 4.51
C CYS A 82 -5.22 -6.40 4.49
N ASP A 83 -5.08 -7.04 3.33
CA ASP A 83 -5.23 -8.48 3.22
C ASP A 83 -4.09 -9.22 3.95
N SER A 84 -4.29 -10.49 4.27
CA SER A 84 -3.29 -11.28 4.99
C SER A 84 -2.23 -11.92 4.06
N CYS A 85 -1.95 -11.34 2.90
CA CYS A 85 -1.00 -11.90 1.92
C CYS A 85 0.43 -11.91 2.49
N PRO A 86 1.03 -13.09 2.79
CA PRO A 86 2.35 -13.17 3.41
C PRO A 86 3.48 -12.68 2.51
N GLY A 87 3.30 -12.74 1.20
CA GLY A 87 4.33 -12.32 0.23
C GLY A 87 4.45 -10.80 0.09
N GLN A 88 3.44 -10.03 0.53
CA GLN A 88 3.35 -8.60 0.25
C GLN A 88 3.07 -7.79 1.51
N ASN A 89 1.91 -8.01 2.15
CA ASN A 89 1.41 -7.16 3.23
C ASN A 89 1.72 -7.72 4.62
N LYS A 90 1.73 -9.06 4.76
CA LYS A 90 1.95 -9.77 6.03
C LYS A 90 3.35 -10.41 6.09
N ASN A 91 4.39 -9.61 5.87
CA ASN A 91 5.79 -10.05 6.02
C ASN A 91 6.51 -9.28 7.15
N TRP A 92 7.63 -9.84 7.60
CA TRP A 92 8.44 -9.26 8.68
C TRP A 92 8.96 -7.86 8.37
N THR A 93 9.23 -7.57 7.09
CA THR A 93 9.73 -6.27 6.64
C THR A 93 8.69 -5.17 6.89
N VAL A 94 7.43 -5.40 6.51
CA VAL A 94 6.32 -4.46 6.72
C VAL A 94 6.08 -4.25 8.22
N PHE A 95 6.05 -5.31 9.02
CA PHE A 95 5.86 -5.16 10.47
C PHE A 95 6.99 -4.39 11.15
N ARG A 96 8.25 -4.68 10.80
CA ARG A 96 9.40 -3.95 11.33
C ARG A 96 9.39 -2.48 10.90
N PHE A 97 9.02 -2.23 9.65
CA PHE A 97 8.83 -0.88 9.13
C PHE A 97 7.77 -0.12 9.94
N LEU A 98 6.57 -0.68 10.10
CA LEU A 98 5.51 -0.04 10.89
C LEU A 98 5.92 0.17 12.36
N HIS A 99 6.64 -0.78 12.95
CA HIS A 99 7.17 -0.63 14.31
C HIS A 99 8.18 0.53 14.40
N TYR A 100 9.09 0.65 13.43
CA TYR A 100 10.04 1.77 13.34
C TYR A 100 9.31 3.11 13.23
N MET A 101 8.30 3.20 12.36
CA MET A 101 7.50 4.42 12.15
C MET A 101 6.81 4.92 13.42
N VAL A 102 6.41 4.04 14.33
CA VAL A 102 5.75 4.45 15.58
C VAL A 102 6.74 4.88 16.67
N HIS A 103 8.00 4.41 16.62
CA HIS A 103 8.96 4.59 17.74
C HIS A 103 10.11 5.56 17.46
N GLN A 104 10.44 5.84 16.19
CA GLN A 104 11.68 6.54 15.82
C GLN A 104 11.46 7.75 14.90
N GLN A 105 10.21 8.09 14.60
CA GLN A 105 9.81 9.31 13.87
C GLN A 105 9.39 10.40 14.86
#